data_AF-A0A1H2Y5V1-F1
#
_entry.id   AF-A0A1H2Y5V1-F1
#
_cell.length_a   1.000
_cell.length_b   1.000
_cell.length_c   1.000
_cell.angle_alpha   90.00
_cell.angle_beta   90.00
_cell.angle_gamma   90.00
#
_symmetry.space_group_name_H-M   'P 1'
#
loop_
_entity.id
_entity.type
_entity.pdbx_description
1 polymer ?
#
loop_
_entity_poly.entity_id
_entity_poly.type
_entity_poly.pdbx_seq_one_letter_code
_entity_poly.pdbx_strand_id
1 'polypeptide(L)'
;MSKSFTPSPATPAVLTANTLRDGRCVWMGAGGWTTDPRAATLYEDAGLAEFALLEAQAQGHVVVGPYLIEANRTADGRAAPAHFREAFRHSGPTTEPAARAAQAAANSADPLTAPLTAPLTAEAAHV
;
A
#
# COMPACT_ATOMS: atom_id res chain seq x y z
N MET A 1 -14.89 -7.03 11.72
CA MET A 1 -15.45 -5.92 12.52
C MET A 1 -14.88 -4.62 11.99
N SER A 2 -15.32 -4.14 10.84
CA SER A 2 -15.00 -2.79 10.38
C SER A 2 -15.75 -1.82 11.29
N LYS A 3 -15.03 -1.06 12.12
CA LYS A 3 -15.64 0.06 12.84
C LYS A 3 -16.24 0.97 11.78
N SER A 4 -17.57 1.09 11.77
CA SER A 4 -18.23 2.19 11.05
C SER A 4 -17.78 3.47 11.74
N PHE A 5 -17.05 4.28 11.01
CA PHE A 5 -16.57 5.57 11.47
C PHE A 5 -17.38 6.67 10.82
N THR A 6 -17.76 7.69 11.59
CA THR A 6 -18.44 8.88 11.09
C THR A 6 -17.44 10.03 11.13
N PRO A 7 -17.12 10.67 10.00
CA PRO A 7 -16.25 11.83 9.95
C PRO A 7 -16.76 12.93 10.89
N SER A 8 -15.84 13.51 11.66
CA SER A 8 -16.11 14.60 12.59
C SER A 8 -14.89 15.53 12.70
N PRO A 9 -15.01 16.72 13.31
CA PRO A 9 -13.84 17.58 13.55
C PRO A 9 -12.78 16.96 14.46
N ALA A 10 -13.17 16.07 15.38
CA ALA A 10 -12.25 15.37 16.27
C ALA A 10 -11.50 14.24 15.55
N THR A 11 -12.17 13.64 14.58
CA THR A 11 -11.68 12.51 13.81
C THR A 11 -12.09 12.75 12.35
N PRO A 12 -11.29 13.47 11.57
CA PRO A 12 -11.59 13.70 10.17
C PRO A 12 -11.39 12.43 9.35
N ALA A 13 -12.06 12.35 8.20
CA ALA A 13 -11.77 11.36 7.18
C ALA A 13 -10.85 11.92 6.09
N VAL A 14 -10.13 11.04 5.42
CA VAL A 14 -9.41 11.33 4.18
C VAL A 14 -9.77 10.29 3.13
N LEU A 15 -9.71 10.70 1.87
CA LEU A 15 -10.05 9.85 0.73
C LEU A 15 -8.76 9.34 0.09
N THR A 16 -8.65 8.01 -0.02
CA THR A 16 -7.49 7.31 -0.58
C THR A 16 -7.91 6.36 -1.68
N ALA A 17 -7.03 6.13 -2.65
CA ALA A 17 -7.24 5.23 -3.78
C ALA A 17 -5.89 4.74 -4.34
N ASN A 18 -5.94 3.88 -5.35
CA ASN A 18 -4.77 3.52 -6.15
C ASN A 18 -4.89 4.07 -7.58
N THR A 19 -3.82 4.64 -8.14
CA THR A 19 -3.83 5.07 -9.56
C THR A 19 -4.05 3.87 -10.46
N LEU A 20 -4.93 4.00 -11.47
CA LEU A 20 -5.21 2.92 -12.41
C LEU A 20 -3.97 2.50 -13.21
N ARG A 21 -3.14 3.46 -13.62
CA ARG A 21 -1.97 3.18 -14.47
C ARG A 21 -0.83 2.46 -13.73
N ASP A 22 -0.51 2.92 -12.53
CA ASP A 22 0.75 2.54 -11.87
C ASP A 22 0.51 1.79 -10.54
N GLY A 23 -0.74 1.67 -10.10
CA GLY A 23 -1.10 1.07 -8.81
C GLY A 23 -0.63 1.86 -7.58
N ARG A 24 -0.08 3.07 -7.73
CA ARG A 24 0.42 3.89 -6.62
C ARG A 24 -0.70 4.34 -5.70
N CYS A 25 -0.46 4.31 -4.39
CA CYS A 25 -1.36 4.88 -3.40
C CYS A 25 -1.42 6.40 -3.57
N VAL A 26 -2.62 6.95 -3.72
CA VAL A 26 -2.87 8.39 -3.87
C VAL A 26 -3.99 8.83 -2.94
N TRP A 27 -3.95 10.11 -2.61
CA TRP A 27 -4.83 10.77 -1.67
C TRP A 27 -5.50 11.95 -2.34
N MET A 28 -6.76 12.21 -2.04
CA MET A 28 -7.44 13.40 -2.56
C MET A 28 -6.97 14.63 -1.78
N GLY A 29 -6.28 15.55 -2.45
CA GLY A 29 -5.91 16.86 -1.91
C GLY A 29 -6.72 18.00 -2.56
N ALA A 30 -6.44 19.24 -2.15
CA ALA A 30 -7.14 20.42 -2.67
C ALA A 30 -6.97 20.64 -4.19
N GLY A 31 -5.86 20.15 -4.76
CA GLY A 31 -5.57 20.22 -6.20
C GLY A 31 -5.83 18.93 -6.97
N GLY A 32 -6.53 17.96 -6.37
CA GLY A 32 -6.75 16.62 -6.92
C GLY A 32 -5.86 15.55 -6.29
N TRP A 33 -5.64 14.45 -7.01
CA TRP A 33 -4.89 13.29 -6.51
C TRP A 33 -3.40 13.60 -6.30
N THR A 34 -2.89 13.30 -5.11
CA THR A 34 -1.49 13.47 -4.72
C THR A 34 -0.92 12.19 -4.13
N THR A 35 0.39 11.98 -4.28
CA THR A 35 1.11 10.89 -3.60
C THR A 35 1.54 11.27 -2.18
N ASP A 36 1.44 12.55 -1.79
CA ASP A 36 1.76 13.01 -0.43
C ASP A 36 0.52 12.89 0.48
N PRO A 37 0.49 11.96 1.45
CA PRO A 37 -0.63 11.82 2.38
C PRO A 37 -0.85 13.07 3.25
N ARG A 38 0.19 13.90 3.49
CA ARG A 38 0.07 15.10 4.32
C ARG A 38 -0.71 16.22 3.63
N ALA A 39 -0.83 16.16 2.31
CA ALA A 39 -1.58 17.09 1.48
C ALA A 39 -3.04 16.64 1.27
N ALA A 40 -3.46 15.53 1.87
CA ALA A 40 -4.83 15.04 1.79
C ALA A 40 -5.82 16.02 2.43
N THR A 41 -6.98 16.18 1.79
CA THR A 41 -8.11 16.95 2.29
C THR A 41 -8.74 16.22 3.47
N LEU A 42 -8.87 16.92 4.59
CA LEU A 42 -9.56 16.44 5.78
C LEU A 42 -11.07 16.73 5.65
N TYR A 43 -11.87 15.68 5.54
CA TYR A 43 -13.32 15.75 5.55
C TYR A 43 -13.82 15.61 6.98
N GLU A 44 -14.38 16.68 7.55
CA GLU A 44 -14.94 16.70 8.91
C GLU A 44 -16.45 16.48 8.94
N ASP A 45 -17.10 16.52 7.77
CA ASP A 45 -18.52 16.29 7.59
C ASP A 45 -18.75 14.99 6.82
N ALA A 46 -19.67 14.16 7.32
CA ALA A 46 -19.96 12.86 6.74
C ALA A 46 -20.56 12.98 5.32
N GLY A 47 -21.45 13.95 5.09
CA GLY A 47 -22.08 14.16 3.78
C GLY A 47 -21.08 14.62 2.74
N LEU A 48 -20.18 15.54 3.09
CA LEU A 48 -19.09 15.97 2.21
C LEU A 48 -18.12 14.84 1.90
N ALA A 49 -17.78 14.02 2.90
CA ALA A 49 -16.90 12.86 2.71
C ALA A 49 -17.52 11.83 1.75
N GLU A 50 -18.80 11.50 1.92
CA GLU A 50 -19.54 10.59 1.05
C GLU A 50 -19.69 11.13 -0.37
N PHE A 51 -19.97 12.42 -0.52
CA PHE A 51 -20.05 13.07 -1.82
C PHE A 51 -18.70 13.00 -2.56
N ALA A 52 -17.59 13.34 -1.89
CA ALA A 52 -16.25 13.24 -2.47
C ALA A 52 -15.88 11.80 -2.86
N LEU A 53 -16.30 10.81 -2.04
CA LEU A 53 -16.12 9.40 -2.38
C LEU A 53 -16.89 9.02 -3.65
N LEU A 54 -18.13 9.47 -3.80
CA LEU A 54 -18.93 9.20 -5.00
C LEU A 54 -18.30 9.82 -6.25
N GLU A 55 -17.81 11.06 -6.16
CA GLU A 55 -17.08 11.70 -7.26
C GLU A 55 -15.81 10.94 -7.63
N ALA A 56 -15.05 10.46 -6.64
CA ALA A 56 -13.88 9.63 -6.90
C ALA A 56 -14.23 8.28 -7.54
N GLN A 57 -15.36 7.66 -7.16
CA GLN A 57 -15.83 6.43 -7.79
C GLN A 57 -16.18 6.62 -9.27
N ALA A 58 -16.67 7.82 -9.65
CA ALA A 58 -16.89 8.17 -11.05
C ALA A 58 -15.58 8.34 -11.85
N GLN A 59 -14.44 8.53 -11.17
CA GLN A 59 -13.11 8.64 -11.77
C GLN A 59 -12.43 7.28 -11.98
N GLY A 60 -13.19 6.23 -12.32
CA GLY A 60 -12.66 4.88 -12.57
C GLY A 60 -11.63 4.79 -13.70
N HIS A 61 -11.50 5.83 -14.52
CA HIS A 61 -10.46 5.97 -15.55
C HIS A 61 -9.13 6.53 -15.01
N VAL A 62 -9.09 7.04 -13.78
CA VAL A 62 -7.92 7.62 -13.12
C VAL A 62 -7.47 6.77 -11.93
N VAL A 63 -8.42 6.35 -11.09
CA VAL A 63 -8.16 5.63 -9.84
C VAL A 63 -9.04 4.41 -9.69
N VAL A 64 -8.60 3.47 -8.85
CA VAL A 64 -9.27 2.21 -8.55
C VAL A 64 -9.46 2.08 -7.04
N GLY A 65 -10.66 1.61 -6.68
CA GLY A 65 -11.03 1.32 -5.29
C GLY A 65 -10.85 2.52 -4.35
N PRO A 66 -11.42 3.71 -4.63
CA PRO A 66 -11.42 4.80 -3.66
C PRO A 66 -12.22 4.42 -2.42
N TYR A 67 -11.69 4.75 -1.23
CA TYR A 67 -12.36 4.55 0.06
C TYR A 67 -11.95 5.62 1.08
N LEU A 68 -12.82 5.83 2.06
CA LEU A 68 -12.58 6.74 3.18
C LEU A 68 -11.88 6.01 4.32
N ILE A 69 -10.98 6.71 4.98
CA ILE A 69 -10.36 6.27 6.22
C ILE A 69 -10.39 7.37 7.25
N GLU A 70 -10.24 6.99 8.51
CA GLU A 70 -9.98 7.92 9.60
C GLU A 70 -8.56 8.49 9.52
N ALA A 71 -8.42 9.78 9.72
CA ALA A 71 -7.15 10.50 9.82
C ALA A 71 -7.07 11.25 11.14
N ASN A 72 -5.84 11.43 11.62
CA ASN A 72 -5.55 12.34 12.71
C ASN A 72 -5.08 13.68 12.15
N ARG A 73 -5.48 14.77 12.81
CA ARG A 73 -4.91 16.09 12.55
C ARG A 73 -3.61 16.22 13.34
N THR A 74 -2.51 16.47 12.63
CA THR A 74 -1.23 16.83 13.27
C THR A 74 -1.30 18.23 13.89
N ALA A 75 -0.37 18.56 14.79
CA ALA A 75 -0.29 19.90 15.39
C ALA A 75 -0.19 21.03 14.34
N ASP A 76 0.35 20.72 13.15
CA ASP A 76 0.47 21.64 12.01
C ASP A 76 -0.78 21.69 11.11
N GLY A 77 -1.89 21.06 11.53
CA GLY A 77 -3.16 21.03 10.80
C GLY A 77 -3.21 20.05 9.62
N ARG A 78 -2.13 19.33 9.33
CA ARG A 78 -2.03 18.38 8.20
C ARG A 78 -2.57 17.00 8.56
N ALA A 79 -2.99 16.25 7.53
CA ALA A 79 -3.40 14.87 7.67
C ALA A 79 -2.22 13.98 8.11
N ALA A 80 -2.46 13.15 9.12
CA ALA A 80 -1.66 11.98 9.45
C ALA A 80 -2.53 10.73 9.36
N PRO A 81 -2.11 9.69 8.63
CA PRO A 81 -2.83 8.42 8.57
C PRO A 81 -3.06 7.87 9.99
N ALA A 82 -4.30 7.53 10.35
CA ALA A 82 -4.60 7.05 11.70
C ALA A 82 -4.15 5.61 11.95
N HIS A 83 -3.96 4.80 10.90
CA HIS A 83 -3.69 3.37 11.05
C HIS A 83 -2.43 2.88 10.30
N PHE A 84 -1.59 2.17 11.06
CA PHE A 84 -0.29 1.57 10.67
C PHE A 84 -0.29 0.71 9.38
N ARG A 85 -1.45 0.23 8.89
CA ARG A 85 -1.53 -0.54 7.62
C ARG A 85 -1.28 0.32 6.37
N GLU A 86 -1.30 1.64 6.48
CA GLU A 86 -1.06 2.55 5.34
C GLU A 86 0.40 2.95 5.14
N ALA A 87 1.21 2.92 6.20
CA ALA A 87 2.65 3.03 6.07
C ALA A 87 3.21 1.90 5.16
N PHE A 88 2.62 0.70 5.23
CA PHE A 88 2.99 -0.43 4.39
C PHE A 88 2.48 -0.36 2.95
N ARG A 89 1.36 0.33 2.69
CA ARG A 89 0.86 0.57 1.31
C ARG A 89 1.70 1.59 0.55
N HIS A 90 2.41 2.47 1.26
CA HIS A 90 3.37 3.40 0.66
C HIS A 90 4.59 2.67 0.07
N SER A 91 4.93 1.48 0.58
CA SER A 91 6.05 0.66 0.10
C SER A 91 5.83 0.05 -1.29
N GLY A 92 4.65 0.22 -1.88
CA GLY A 92 4.29 -0.34 -3.18
C GLY A 92 4.06 -1.86 -3.16
N PRO A 93 3.56 -2.44 -4.26
CA PRO A 93 3.41 -3.89 -4.38
C PRO A 93 4.79 -4.57 -4.28
N THR A 94 4.92 -5.67 -3.52
CA THR A 94 6.14 -6.51 -3.42
C THR A 94 6.45 -7.28 -4.71
N THR A 95 6.00 -6.80 -5.86
CA THR A 95 6.16 -7.46 -7.16
C THR A 95 6.77 -6.50 -8.17
N GLU A 96 7.92 -5.91 -7.84
CA GLU A 96 8.87 -5.46 -8.86
C GLU A 96 9.85 -6.60 -9.19
N PRO A 97 10.34 -6.72 -10.44
CA PRO A 97 11.47 -7.57 -10.77
C PRO A 97 12.71 -7.26 -9.90
N ALA A 98 12.87 -5.98 -9.53
CA ALA A 98 13.91 -5.53 -8.60
C ALA A 98 13.72 -6.10 -7.18
N ALA A 99 12.48 -6.21 -6.70
CA ALA A 99 12.19 -6.85 -5.42
C ALA A 99 12.51 -8.35 -5.44
N ARG A 100 12.32 -9.03 -6.59
CA ARG A 100 12.75 -10.44 -6.77
C ARG A 100 14.26 -10.59 -6.73
N ALA A 101 15.01 -9.65 -7.32
CA ALA A 101 16.48 -9.64 -7.28
C ALA A 101 17.01 -9.37 -5.86
N ALA A 102 16.40 -8.44 -5.13
CA ALA A 102 16.74 -8.15 -3.73
C ALA A 102 16.43 -9.34 -2.81
N GLN A 103 15.30 -10.02 -3.01
CA GLN A 103 14.93 -11.24 -2.27
C GLN A 103 15.85 -12.43 -2.60
N ALA A 104 16.27 -12.56 -3.87
CA ALA A 104 17.19 -13.62 -4.29
C ALA A 104 18.59 -13.45 -3.69
N ALA A 105 19.10 -12.21 -3.62
CA ALA A 105 20.39 -11.91 -3.00
C ALA A 105 20.41 -12.19 -1.48
N ALA A 106 19.28 -11.95 -0.80
CA ALA A 106 19.14 -12.27 0.62
C ALA A 106 19.10 -13.77 0.90
N ASN A 107 18.49 -14.57 0.02
CA ASN A 107 18.37 -16.03 0.19
C ASN A 107 19.67 -16.79 -0.16
N SER A 108 20.57 -16.21 -0.95
CA SER A 108 21.90 -16.79 -1.23
C SER A 108 22.92 -16.59 -0.12
N ALA A 109 22.59 -15.82 0.92
CA ALA A 109 23.44 -15.62 2.10
C ALA A 109 23.13 -16.60 3.25
N ASP A 110 22.16 -17.51 3.06
CA ASP A 110 21.82 -18.54 4.05
C ASP A 110 22.71 -19.79 3.83
N PRO A 111 23.57 -20.19 4.79
CA PRO A 111 24.57 -21.25 4.62
C PRO A 111 23.99 -22.68 4.52
N LEU A 112 22.66 -22.85 4.41
CA LEU A 112 22.01 -24.16 4.46
C LEU A 112 21.50 -24.70 3.11
N THR A 113 21.77 -24.02 1.99
CA THR A 113 21.39 -24.52 0.64
C THR A 113 22.58 -25.15 -0.09
N ALA A 114 23.15 -26.23 0.45
CA ALA A 114 24.03 -27.12 -0.30
C ALA A 114 23.22 -28.35 -0.74
N PRO A 115 23.15 -28.70 -2.04
CA PRO A 115 22.43 -29.90 -2.46
C PRO A 115 23.18 -31.15 -1.99
N LEU A 116 22.53 -31.96 -1.14
CA LEU A 116 22.89 -33.34 -0.87
C LEU A 116 22.73 -34.17 -2.16
N THR A 117 23.77 -34.21 -2.99
CA THR A 117 23.85 -35.22 -4.06
C THR A 117 25.31 -35.55 -4.35
N ALA A 118 25.75 -36.70 -3.85
CA ALA A 118 26.91 -37.42 -4.37
C ALA A 118 26.45 -38.84 -4.75
N PRO A 119 26.92 -39.39 -5.89
CA PRO A 119 26.27 -40.52 -6.56
C PRO A 119 26.60 -41.89 -5.96
N LEU A 120 25.64 -42.80 -6.15
CA LEU A 120 25.72 -44.23 -5.94
C LEU A 120 26.85 -44.83 -6.82
N THR A 121 27.94 -45.32 -6.24
CA THR A 121 28.95 -46.12 -6.96
C THR A 121 28.77 -47.61 -6.69
N ALA A 122 28.17 -48.30 -7.66
CA ALA A 122 28.40 -49.69 -8.03
C ALA A 122 28.71 -49.63 -9.55
N GLU A 123 29.65 -50.34 -10.19
CA GLU A 123 30.15 -51.70 -10.02
C GLU A 123 31.37 -51.92 -10.97
N ALA A 124 32.25 -52.87 -10.62
CA ALA A 124 33.07 -53.78 -11.47
C ALA A 124 34.07 -53.31 -12.57
N ALA A 125 35.34 -53.74 -12.33
CA ALA A 125 36.18 -54.67 -13.14
C ALA A 125 37.14 -54.19 -14.27
N HIS A 126 38.29 -54.90 -14.31
CA HIS A 126 39.36 -55.00 -15.34
C HIS A 126 40.30 -53.78 -15.47
N VAL A 127 41.63 -53.89 -15.26
CA VAL A 127 42.66 -54.78 -15.87
C VAL A 127 43.81 -55.00 -14.90
#